data_AF-A0AAJ5JJ73-F1
#
_entry.id   AF-A0AAJ5JJ73-F1
#
_cell.length_a   1.000
_cell.length_b   1.000
_cell.length_c   1.000
_cell.angle_alpha   90.00
_cell.angle_beta   90.00
_cell.angle_gamma   90.00
#
_symmetry.space_group_name_H-M   'P 1'
#
loop_
_entity.id
_entity.type
_entity.pdbx_description
1 polymer ?
#
loop_
_entity_poly.entity_id
_entity_poly.type
_entity_poly.pdbx_seq_one_letter_code
_entity_poly.pdbx_strand_id
1 'polypeptide(L)'
;MNDSTLLNTVPAPTPPPLSAHASFIQSKLPGWLVEGSPEQRKTFRACLLKSNAARQALAPVFEDLKNPLNFARTLLSEKLTGHLGSLDAEKSTLLREWKNSHLLGLIKTRHKTTEQTLVDAALQNFEPSEALSGGFEAGSAIYLSGYDEKKKSAVSPEHFAGVCRELDIGMRYQRHISEILEPSATAGTTATRSANQIKALIRNDDQNTFEAAIHIALMKKSISTDLYALLLELSHAGSHKDLICSHLTLDGIALPGIVVLRDKWHQIKHVLYIPDDPDDAIKRYDSYNALQTALAIKLDTPSYRKFFNRFIPFERQGTPLTTGTLWSGANRRSNASFAKPLVRGYCR
;
A
#
# COMPACT_ATOMS: atom_id res chain seq x y z
N MET A 1 74.69 -27.18 1.09
CA MET A 1 74.47 -25.79 0.65
C MET A 1 72.96 -25.59 0.60
N ASN A 2 72.42 -24.94 1.62
CA ASN A 2 71.01 -24.60 1.72
C ASN A 2 70.78 -23.29 0.97
N ASP A 3 69.74 -23.22 0.14
CA ASP A 3 69.27 -21.96 -0.41
C ASP A 3 67.78 -21.79 -0.05
N SER A 4 67.50 -20.74 0.72
CA SER A 4 66.19 -20.39 1.28
C SER A 4 65.63 -19.23 0.48
N THR A 5 64.57 -19.48 -0.31
CA THR A 5 63.80 -18.45 -0.99
C THR A 5 62.81 -17.81 -0.02
N LEU A 6 63.14 -16.60 0.43
CA LEU A 6 62.24 -15.73 1.19
C LEU A 6 61.19 -15.10 0.26
N LEU A 7 59.92 -15.46 0.48
CA LEU A 7 58.75 -14.79 -0.10
C LEU A 7 58.54 -13.43 0.58
N ASN A 8 58.93 -12.35 -0.10
CA ASN A 8 58.55 -10.99 0.27
C ASN A 8 57.04 -10.81 0.10
N THR A 9 56.32 -10.73 1.22
CA THR A 9 54.92 -10.31 1.26
C THR A 9 54.87 -8.80 1.42
N VAL A 10 54.37 -8.09 0.40
CA VAL A 10 54.10 -6.66 0.46
C VAL A 10 52.96 -6.41 1.46
N PRO A 11 53.08 -5.45 2.41
CA PRO A 11 52.01 -5.16 3.35
C PRO A 11 50.79 -4.60 2.62
N ALA A 12 49.60 -5.07 3.00
CA ALA A 12 48.35 -4.56 2.45
C ALA A 12 48.21 -3.04 2.69
N PRO A 13 47.67 -2.28 1.73
CA PRO A 13 47.52 -0.83 1.86
C PRO A 13 46.64 -0.47 3.07
N THR A 14 47.06 0.57 3.79
CA THR A 14 46.38 1.09 4.97
C THR A 14 44.99 1.60 4.59
N PRO A 15 43.91 1.22 5.29
CA PRO A 15 42.58 1.72 4.97
C PRO A 15 42.51 3.24 5.17
N PRO A 16 41.74 3.97 4.32
CA PRO A 16 41.60 5.41 4.44
C PRO A 16 41.03 5.79 5.82
N PRO A 17 41.40 6.98 6.35
CA PRO A 17 40.89 7.43 7.64
C PRO A 17 39.37 7.53 7.64
N LEU A 18 38.76 7.06 8.71
CA LEU A 18 37.30 7.09 8.89
C LEU A 18 36.80 8.54 8.96
N SER A 19 35.60 8.80 8.41
CA SER A 19 35.00 10.14 8.43
C SER A 19 34.70 10.61 9.86
N ALA A 20 34.59 11.93 10.07
CA ALA A 20 34.22 12.51 11.37
C ALA A 20 32.86 11.98 11.91
N HIS A 21 32.03 11.40 11.05
CA HIS A 21 30.74 10.81 11.41
C HIS A 21 30.80 9.29 11.62
N ALA A 22 31.95 8.65 11.47
CA ALA A 22 32.06 7.19 11.53
C ALA A 22 31.60 6.62 12.88
N SER A 23 31.93 7.28 13.99
CA SER A 23 31.49 6.89 15.34
C SER A 23 29.97 6.97 15.48
N PHE A 24 29.36 8.03 14.93
CA PHE A 24 27.91 8.20 14.92
C PHE A 24 27.23 7.15 14.04
N ILE A 25 27.74 6.92 12.83
CA ILE A 25 27.22 5.91 11.91
C ILE A 25 27.28 4.54 12.57
N GLN A 26 28.42 4.18 13.16
CA GLN A 26 28.62 2.90 13.86
C GLN A 26 27.60 2.71 14.98
N SER A 27 27.25 3.77 15.73
CA SER A 27 26.23 3.71 16.79
C SER A 27 24.80 3.43 16.30
N LYS A 28 24.54 3.63 14.99
CA LYS A 28 23.23 3.43 14.36
C LYS A 28 23.16 2.18 13.49
N LEU A 29 24.29 1.51 13.23
CA LEU A 29 24.28 0.28 12.44
C LEU A 29 23.69 -0.87 13.25
N PRO A 30 22.82 -1.69 12.63
CA PRO A 30 22.29 -2.86 13.30
C PRO A 30 23.38 -3.92 13.51
N GLY A 31 23.31 -4.66 14.62
CA GLY A 31 24.31 -5.66 15.00
C GLY A 31 24.59 -6.70 13.90
N TRP A 32 23.53 -7.19 13.24
CA TRP A 32 23.65 -8.17 12.13
C TRP A 32 24.49 -7.65 10.95
N LEU A 33 24.55 -6.33 10.73
CA LEU A 33 25.37 -5.73 9.67
C LEU A 33 26.83 -5.62 10.09
N VAL A 34 27.08 -5.34 11.37
CA VAL A 34 28.43 -5.23 11.95
C VAL A 34 29.10 -6.61 12.04
N GLU A 35 28.35 -7.61 12.46
CA GLU A 35 28.80 -9.01 12.62
C GLU A 35 28.97 -9.74 11.28
N GLY A 36 28.37 -9.23 10.19
CA GLY A 36 28.45 -9.83 8.87
C GLY A 36 29.87 -9.86 8.29
N SER A 37 30.19 -10.91 7.53
CA SER A 37 31.49 -11.02 6.87
C SER A 37 31.73 -9.84 5.90
N PRO A 38 32.99 -9.48 5.60
CA PRO A 38 33.29 -8.46 4.60
C PRO A 38 32.60 -8.72 3.24
N GLU A 39 32.54 -9.98 2.82
CA GLU A 39 31.91 -10.43 1.58
C GLU A 39 30.39 -10.26 1.65
N GLN A 40 29.75 -10.68 2.75
CA GLN A 40 28.31 -10.48 2.96
C GLN A 40 27.94 -9.00 2.92
N ARG A 41 28.73 -8.15 3.59
CA ARG A 41 28.53 -6.69 3.57
C ARG A 41 28.71 -6.10 2.17
N LYS A 42 29.71 -6.56 1.41
CA LYS A 42 29.94 -6.11 0.03
C LYS A 42 28.77 -6.48 -0.89
N THR A 43 28.31 -7.72 -0.82
CA THR A 43 27.16 -8.21 -1.61
C THR A 43 25.88 -7.47 -1.22
N PHE A 44 25.61 -7.34 0.07
CA PHE A 44 24.45 -6.61 0.57
C PHE A 44 24.45 -5.14 0.13
N ARG A 45 25.61 -4.46 0.19
CA ARG A 45 25.75 -3.09 -0.32
C ARG A 45 25.41 -2.99 -1.80
N ALA A 46 25.92 -3.91 -2.62
CA ALA A 46 25.62 -3.93 -4.05
C ALA A 46 24.11 -4.12 -4.31
N CYS A 47 23.46 -5.01 -3.56
CA CYS A 47 22.03 -5.23 -3.63
C CYS A 47 21.22 -3.98 -3.24
N LEU A 48 21.59 -3.31 -2.14
CA LEU A 48 20.95 -2.06 -1.72
C LEU A 48 21.08 -0.94 -2.77
N LEU A 49 22.22 -0.83 -3.44
CA LEU A 49 22.41 0.15 -4.51
C LEU A 49 21.47 -0.14 -5.69
N LYS A 50 21.30 -1.41 -6.07
CA LYS A 50 20.35 -1.82 -7.12
C LYS A 50 18.90 -1.53 -6.72
N SER A 51 18.50 -1.89 -5.50
CA SER A 51 17.15 -1.59 -4.98
C SER A 51 16.89 -0.08 -4.93
N ASN A 52 17.88 0.73 -4.53
CA ASN A 52 17.74 2.18 -4.57
C ASN A 52 17.58 2.71 -6.00
N ALA A 53 18.39 2.22 -6.95
CA ALA A 53 18.28 2.62 -8.35
C ALA A 53 16.93 2.21 -8.97
N ALA A 54 16.41 1.02 -8.62
CA ALA A 54 15.09 0.56 -9.07
C ALA A 54 13.96 1.48 -8.58
N ARG A 55 13.94 1.83 -7.28
CA ARG A 55 12.99 2.81 -6.72
C ARG A 55 13.09 4.17 -7.40
N GLN A 56 14.30 4.66 -7.64
CA GLN A 56 14.53 5.92 -8.34
C GLN A 56 14.03 5.88 -9.80
N ALA A 57 14.15 4.75 -10.48
CA ALA A 57 13.63 4.58 -11.84
C ALA A 57 12.10 4.54 -11.90
N LEU A 58 11.44 4.09 -10.81
CA LEU A 58 9.99 4.00 -10.70
C LEU A 58 9.35 5.33 -10.25
N ALA A 59 10.07 6.16 -9.49
CA ALA A 59 9.56 7.42 -8.94
C ALA A 59 8.89 8.34 -10.00
N PRO A 60 9.47 8.59 -11.21
CA PRO A 60 8.84 9.43 -12.21
C PRO A 60 7.49 8.91 -12.72
N VAL A 61 7.25 7.59 -12.68
CA VAL A 61 5.96 7.00 -13.09
C VAL A 61 4.87 7.40 -12.09
N PHE A 62 5.20 7.47 -10.80
CA PHE A 62 4.26 7.83 -9.75
C PHE A 62 4.11 9.34 -9.56
N GLU A 63 5.08 10.15 -10.01
CA GLU A 63 4.96 11.62 -10.00
C GLU A 63 3.81 12.13 -10.89
N ASP A 64 3.47 11.39 -11.95
CA ASP A 64 2.34 11.70 -12.83
C ASP A 64 0.97 11.46 -12.16
N LEU A 65 0.92 10.68 -11.07
CA LEU A 65 -0.31 10.43 -10.32
C LEU A 65 -0.72 11.67 -9.53
N LYS A 66 -1.76 12.34 -10.01
CA LYS A 66 -2.37 13.47 -9.32
C LYS A 66 -2.96 13.03 -7.99
N ASN A 67 -2.76 13.87 -6.97
CA ASN A 67 -3.46 13.73 -5.69
C ASN A 67 -4.98 13.72 -5.94
N PRO A 68 -5.74 12.74 -5.39
CA PRO A 68 -7.17 12.58 -5.66
C PRO A 68 -8.00 13.83 -5.32
N LEU A 69 -7.67 14.50 -4.21
CA LEU A 69 -8.38 15.69 -3.75
C LEU A 69 -8.13 16.86 -4.72
N ASN A 70 -6.89 17.09 -5.12
CA ASN A 70 -6.57 18.14 -6.09
C ASN A 70 -7.21 17.86 -7.47
N PHE A 71 -7.22 16.59 -7.89
CA PHE A 71 -7.87 16.17 -9.13
C PHE A 71 -9.38 16.48 -9.11
N ALA A 72 -10.07 16.13 -8.02
CA ALA A 72 -11.48 16.41 -7.85
C ALA A 72 -11.77 17.91 -7.82
N ARG A 73 -10.95 18.69 -7.09
CA ARG A 73 -11.05 20.15 -7.01
C ARG A 73 -10.98 20.80 -8.38
N THR A 74 -9.98 20.44 -9.19
CA THR A 74 -9.82 21.01 -10.54
C THR A 74 -11.03 20.71 -11.42
N LEU A 75 -11.43 19.44 -11.51
CA LEU A 75 -12.56 19.03 -12.35
C LEU A 75 -13.88 19.67 -11.92
N LEU A 76 -14.13 19.73 -10.60
CA LEU A 76 -15.36 20.31 -10.08
C LEU A 76 -15.39 21.82 -10.34
N SER A 77 -14.30 22.54 -10.08
CA SER A 77 -14.21 23.98 -10.33
C SER A 77 -14.42 24.34 -11.81
N GLU A 78 -13.88 23.55 -12.74
CA GLU A 78 -14.11 23.72 -14.19
C GLU A 78 -15.58 23.52 -14.55
N LYS A 79 -16.24 22.49 -13.98
CA LYS A 79 -17.65 22.20 -14.24
C LYS A 79 -18.58 23.26 -13.61
N LEU A 80 -18.25 23.75 -12.41
CA LEU A 80 -19.02 24.78 -11.71
C LEU A 80 -18.93 26.14 -12.43
N THR A 81 -17.73 26.55 -12.86
CA THR A 81 -17.57 27.82 -13.61
C THR A 81 -18.30 27.79 -14.95
N GLY A 82 -18.34 26.64 -15.65
CA GLY A 82 -19.01 26.48 -16.94
C GLY A 82 -20.54 26.31 -16.91
N HIS A 83 -21.13 25.84 -15.80
CA HIS A 83 -22.58 25.56 -15.72
C HIS A 83 -23.32 26.31 -14.61
N LEU A 84 -22.64 26.63 -13.51
CA LEU A 84 -23.26 27.15 -12.29
C LEU A 84 -22.72 28.51 -11.86
N GLY A 85 -21.65 29.00 -12.51
CA GLY A 85 -21.13 30.38 -12.66
C GLY A 85 -20.80 31.17 -11.40
N SER A 86 -21.65 31.09 -10.39
CA SER A 86 -21.58 31.76 -9.09
C SER A 86 -21.00 30.89 -7.98
N LEU A 87 -20.85 29.58 -8.21
CA LEU A 87 -20.39 28.63 -7.20
C LEU A 87 -18.88 28.43 -7.27
N ASP A 88 -18.25 28.44 -6.09
CA ASP A 88 -16.84 28.12 -5.89
C ASP A 88 -16.76 26.77 -5.16
N ALA A 89 -16.03 25.80 -5.72
CA ALA A 89 -15.98 24.44 -5.19
C ALA A 89 -15.46 24.37 -3.74
N GLU A 90 -14.58 25.29 -3.35
CA GLU A 90 -13.93 25.30 -2.03
C GLU A 90 -14.59 26.27 -1.05
N LYS A 91 -15.17 27.37 -1.54
CA LYS A 91 -15.78 28.40 -0.67
C LYS A 91 -17.29 28.23 -0.50
N SER A 92 -17.98 27.79 -1.53
CA SER A 92 -19.42 27.54 -1.42
C SER A 92 -19.65 26.27 -0.61
N THR A 93 -20.72 26.28 0.20
CA THR A 93 -21.05 25.18 1.10
C THR A 93 -22.42 24.61 0.81
N LEU A 94 -22.55 23.30 0.94
CA LEU A 94 -23.83 22.61 0.95
C LEU A 94 -24.25 22.38 2.40
N LEU A 95 -25.33 23.04 2.80
CA LEU A 95 -26.05 22.75 4.04
C LEU A 95 -27.05 21.64 3.76
N ARG A 96 -26.89 20.51 4.43
CA ARG A 96 -27.80 19.36 4.34
C ARG A 96 -28.59 19.22 5.63
N GLU A 97 -29.90 19.17 5.49
CA GLU A 97 -30.81 18.75 6.54
C GLU A 97 -31.00 17.23 6.48
N TRP A 98 -30.89 16.58 7.62
CA TRP A 98 -31.13 15.15 7.76
C TRP A 98 -32.31 14.93 8.69
N LYS A 99 -33.30 14.16 8.23
CA LYS A 99 -34.40 13.68 9.06
C LYS A 99 -34.28 12.18 9.26
N ASN A 100 -34.22 11.75 10.52
CA ASN A 100 -34.43 10.34 10.85
C ASN A 100 -35.93 10.10 11.01
N SER A 101 -36.45 9.15 10.21
CA SER A 101 -37.81 8.66 10.35
C SER A 101 -37.78 7.42 11.27
N HIS A 102 -38.48 7.49 12.39
CA HIS A 102 -38.68 6.32 13.25
C HIS A 102 -40.17 5.97 13.32
N LEU A 103 -40.46 4.70 13.64
CA LEU A 103 -41.80 4.15 13.80
C LEU A 103 -42.69 4.31 12.54
N LEU A 104 -42.46 3.49 11.51
CA LEU A 104 -43.27 3.45 10.27
C LEU A 104 -43.40 4.82 9.55
N GLY A 105 -42.46 5.74 9.76
CA GLY A 105 -42.49 7.09 9.17
C GLY A 105 -43.44 8.08 9.86
N LEU A 106 -44.06 7.69 10.98
CA LEU A 106 -45.03 8.50 11.70
C LEU A 106 -44.39 9.59 12.58
N ILE A 107 -43.11 9.43 12.95
CA ILE A 107 -42.41 10.34 13.84
C ILE A 107 -41.08 10.77 13.22
N LYS A 108 -40.94 12.07 12.93
CA LYS A 108 -39.71 12.72 12.45
C LYS A 108 -39.15 13.60 13.57
N THR A 109 -38.11 13.15 14.29
CA THR A 109 -37.70 13.81 15.54
C THR A 109 -36.21 14.14 15.69
N ARG A 110 -35.43 14.19 14.61
CA ARG A 110 -34.10 14.80 14.68
C ARG A 110 -33.73 15.48 13.37
N HIS A 111 -33.52 16.78 13.46
CA HIS A 111 -32.79 17.58 12.47
C HIS A 111 -31.32 17.49 12.83
N LYS A 112 -30.56 16.69 12.10
CA LYS A 112 -29.11 16.88 12.08
C LYS A 112 -28.83 17.76 10.89
N THR A 113 -28.10 18.84 11.09
CA THR A 113 -27.64 19.69 10.00
C THR A 113 -26.16 19.42 9.81
N THR A 114 -25.73 19.28 8.55
CA THR A 114 -24.30 19.20 8.21
C THR A 114 -23.99 20.26 7.18
N GLU A 115 -22.89 20.97 7.37
CA GLU A 115 -22.35 21.90 6.40
C GLU A 115 -20.98 21.41 5.95
N GLN A 116 -20.74 21.44 4.65
CA GLN A 116 -19.46 21.08 4.05
C GLN A 116 -19.25 21.83 2.74
N THR A 117 -17.99 21.94 2.31
CA THR A 117 -17.67 22.52 1.00
C THR A 117 -18.29 21.69 -0.12
N LEU A 118 -18.52 22.30 -1.29
CA LEU A 118 -19.05 21.57 -2.44
C LEU A 118 -18.11 20.44 -2.88
N VAL A 119 -16.80 20.63 -2.79
CA VAL A 119 -15.84 19.57 -3.13
C VAL A 119 -15.90 18.39 -2.16
N ASP A 120 -16.02 18.64 -0.86
CA ASP A 120 -16.15 17.58 0.14
C ASP A 120 -17.48 16.83 -0.05
N ALA A 121 -18.55 17.55 -0.39
CA ALA A 121 -19.84 16.94 -0.72
C ALA A 121 -19.77 16.05 -1.96
N ALA A 122 -19.11 16.51 -3.02
CA ALA A 122 -18.95 15.73 -4.25
C ALA A 122 -18.14 14.45 -4.02
N LEU A 123 -17.10 14.50 -3.18
CA LEU A 123 -16.26 13.34 -2.83
C LEU A 123 -16.98 12.29 -1.96
N GLN A 124 -18.08 12.66 -1.29
CA GLN A 124 -18.92 11.71 -0.56
C GLN A 124 -19.90 10.95 -1.45
N ASN A 125 -19.93 11.27 -2.75
CA ASN A 125 -20.91 10.81 -3.73
C ASN A 125 -22.35 11.25 -3.42
N PHE A 126 -23.20 11.18 -4.45
CA PHE A 126 -24.64 11.43 -4.36
C PHE A 126 -25.42 10.24 -4.90
N GLU A 127 -26.43 9.80 -4.17
CA GLU A 127 -27.37 8.77 -4.59
C GLU A 127 -28.22 9.25 -5.78
N PRO A 128 -28.70 8.35 -6.65
CA PRO A 128 -29.55 8.74 -7.79
C PRO A 128 -30.79 9.53 -7.37
N SER A 129 -31.37 9.20 -6.21
CA SER A 129 -32.54 9.89 -5.67
C SER A 129 -32.26 11.34 -5.27
N GLU A 130 -31.03 11.67 -4.89
CA GLU A 130 -30.66 13.02 -4.45
C GLU A 130 -30.58 14.00 -5.61
N ALA A 131 -30.41 13.51 -6.84
CA ALA A 131 -30.46 14.32 -8.06
C ALA A 131 -31.89 14.57 -8.57
N LEU A 132 -32.91 13.97 -7.95
CA LEU A 132 -34.31 14.15 -8.33
C LEU A 132 -34.96 15.25 -7.50
N SER A 133 -36.03 15.85 -8.03
CA SER A 133 -36.83 16.82 -7.28
C SER A 133 -37.34 16.23 -5.96
N GLY A 134 -37.09 16.92 -4.84
CA GLY A 134 -37.40 16.43 -3.50
C GLY A 134 -36.40 15.40 -2.95
N GLY A 135 -35.26 15.21 -3.61
CA GLY A 135 -34.18 14.31 -3.19
C GLY A 135 -33.45 14.77 -1.92
N PHE A 136 -33.58 16.05 -1.56
CA PHE A 136 -33.07 16.60 -0.31
C PHE A 136 -34.21 17.00 0.63
N GLU A 137 -33.95 16.90 1.94
CA GLU A 137 -34.90 17.37 2.95
C GLU A 137 -35.08 18.88 2.87
N ALA A 138 -36.33 19.33 3.08
CA ALA A 138 -36.68 20.73 3.14
C ALA A 138 -35.80 21.49 4.15
N GLY A 139 -35.16 22.56 3.70
CA GLY A 139 -34.17 23.34 4.45
C GLY A 139 -32.74 23.18 3.94
N SER A 140 -32.45 22.12 3.17
CA SER A 140 -31.16 21.96 2.49
C SER A 140 -30.97 23.04 1.43
N ALA A 141 -29.75 23.60 1.36
CA ALA A 141 -29.45 24.69 0.45
C ALA A 141 -27.93 24.83 0.22
N ILE A 142 -27.57 25.46 -0.90
CA ILE A 142 -26.20 25.86 -1.19
C ILE A 142 -26.03 27.34 -0.83
N TYR A 143 -24.92 27.67 -0.16
CA TYR A 143 -24.53 29.01 0.21
C TYR A 143 -23.22 29.39 -0.49
N LEU A 144 -23.11 30.64 -0.95
CA LEU A 144 -21.96 31.08 -1.75
C LEU A 144 -20.66 31.14 -0.95
N SER A 145 -20.74 31.42 0.35
CA SER A 145 -19.59 31.63 1.24
C SER A 145 -19.93 31.23 2.67
N GLY A 146 -20.37 29.98 2.85
CA GLY A 146 -20.79 29.48 4.17
C GLY A 146 -22.21 29.89 4.58
N TYR A 147 -22.79 29.13 5.50
CA TYR A 147 -24.13 29.37 6.05
C TYR A 147 -24.20 30.70 6.83
N ASP A 148 -23.14 31.08 7.52
CA ASP A 148 -23.09 32.29 8.37
C ASP A 148 -23.36 33.58 7.57
N GLU A 149 -22.90 33.64 6.32
CA GLU A 149 -23.17 34.78 5.44
C GLU A 149 -24.62 34.82 4.92
N LYS A 150 -25.36 33.71 5.05
CA LYS A 150 -26.76 33.53 4.61
C LYS A 150 -27.04 33.92 3.15
N LYS A 151 -26.00 34.05 2.32
CA LYS A 151 -26.11 34.28 0.86
C LYS A 151 -26.40 32.96 0.17
N LYS A 152 -27.69 32.65 0.05
CA LYS A 152 -28.17 31.45 -0.64
C LYS A 152 -27.93 31.56 -2.16
N SER A 153 -27.43 30.47 -2.75
CA SER A 153 -27.31 30.34 -4.21
C SER A 153 -28.66 30.06 -4.86
N ALA A 154 -28.82 30.46 -6.12
CA ALA A 154 -29.95 30.07 -6.96
C ALA A 154 -29.91 28.58 -7.36
N VAL A 155 -28.74 27.95 -7.27
CA VAL A 155 -28.55 26.54 -7.61
C VAL A 155 -29.10 25.67 -6.48
N SER A 156 -29.97 24.72 -6.84
CA SER A 156 -30.52 23.78 -5.87
C SER A 156 -29.52 22.64 -5.56
N PRO A 157 -29.57 22.05 -4.34
CA PRO A 157 -28.80 20.86 -4.01
C PRO A 157 -29.00 19.70 -4.99
N GLU A 158 -30.22 19.48 -5.49
CA GLU A 158 -30.56 18.44 -6.47
C GLU A 158 -29.82 18.65 -7.79
N HIS A 159 -29.81 19.89 -8.28
CA HIS A 159 -29.09 20.23 -9.51
C HIS A 159 -27.59 19.98 -9.34
N PHE A 160 -27.02 20.43 -8.22
CA PHE A 160 -25.61 20.18 -7.91
C PHE A 160 -25.28 18.69 -7.81
N ALA A 161 -26.14 17.89 -7.16
CA ALA A 161 -26.00 16.44 -7.10
C ALA A 161 -26.04 15.80 -8.50
N GLY A 162 -26.96 16.25 -9.37
CA GLY A 162 -27.01 15.85 -10.78
C GLY A 162 -25.71 16.12 -11.52
N VAL A 163 -25.17 17.34 -11.40
CA VAL A 163 -23.89 17.72 -12.01
C VAL A 163 -22.73 16.85 -11.50
N CYS A 164 -22.68 16.53 -10.21
CA CYS A 164 -21.65 15.67 -9.65
C CYS A 164 -21.74 14.23 -10.20
N ARG A 165 -22.96 13.71 -10.35
CA ARG A 165 -23.20 12.37 -10.91
C ARG A 165 -22.84 12.30 -12.40
N GLU A 166 -23.13 13.34 -13.17
CA GLU A 166 -22.70 13.45 -14.57
C GLU A 166 -21.19 13.59 -14.71
N LEU A 167 -20.55 14.31 -13.78
CA LEU A 167 -19.10 14.49 -13.79
C LEU A 167 -18.38 13.17 -13.52
N ASP A 168 -18.90 12.34 -12.62
CA ASP A 168 -18.36 11.04 -12.22
C ASP A 168 -16.83 11.11 -11.96
N ILE A 169 -16.47 11.85 -10.91
CA ILE A 169 -15.07 12.06 -10.51
C ILE A 169 -14.38 10.71 -10.25
N GLY A 170 -15.10 9.74 -9.67
CA GLY A 170 -14.58 8.41 -9.36
C GLY A 170 -14.14 7.65 -10.59
N MET A 171 -14.99 7.55 -11.63
CA MET A 171 -14.59 6.94 -12.90
C MET A 171 -13.43 7.72 -13.52
N ARG A 172 -13.50 9.06 -13.56
CA ARG A 172 -12.46 9.87 -14.22
C ARG A 172 -11.10 9.69 -13.56
N TYR A 173 -11.07 9.55 -12.23
CA TYR A 173 -9.84 9.29 -11.50
C TYR A 173 -9.32 7.86 -11.73
N GLN A 174 -10.20 6.86 -11.79
CA GLN A 174 -9.80 5.50 -12.18
C GLN A 174 -9.19 5.47 -13.58
N ARG A 175 -9.79 6.18 -14.54
CA ARG A 175 -9.23 6.32 -15.89
C ARG A 175 -7.87 7.02 -15.87
N HIS A 176 -7.71 8.08 -15.09
CA HIS A 176 -6.41 8.76 -14.89
C HIS A 176 -5.34 7.79 -14.39
N ILE A 177 -5.65 6.92 -13.43
CA ILE A 177 -4.73 5.88 -12.94
C ILE A 177 -4.38 4.89 -14.05
N SER A 178 -5.39 4.39 -14.78
CA SER A 178 -5.17 3.43 -15.88
C SER A 178 -4.37 4.01 -17.04
N GLU A 179 -4.59 5.28 -17.40
CA GLU A 179 -3.83 5.97 -18.45
C GLU A 179 -2.34 6.06 -18.11
N ILE A 180 -2.00 6.20 -16.83
CA ILE A 180 -0.61 6.29 -16.37
C ILE A 180 0.01 4.90 -16.22
N LEU A 181 -0.68 3.96 -15.55
CA LEU A 181 -0.11 2.65 -15.21
C LEU A 181 -0.25 1.61 -16.33
N GLU A 182 -1.26 1.74 -17.17
CA GLU A 182 -1.60 0.83 -18.27
C GLU A 182 -1.87 1.58 -19.59
N PRO A 183 -0.94 2.41 -20.07
CA PRO A 183 -1.14 3.18 -21.29
C PRO A 183 -1.35 2.27 -22.49
N SER A 184 -2.42 2.54 -23.25
CA SER A 184 -2.78 1.79 -24.46
C SER A 184 -1.95 2.26 -25.66
N ALA A 185 -1.39 1.32 -26.42
CA ALA A 185 -0.56 1.61 -27.60
C ALA A 185 -1.32 2.32 -28.75
N THR A 186 -2.65 2.29 -28.72
CA THR A 186 -3.55 2.77 -29.79
C THR A 186 -3.98 4.22 -29.62
N ALA A 187 -3.84 4.80 -28.44
CA ALA A 187 -4.09 6.23 -28.26
C ALA A 187 -2.85 6.98 -28.74
N GLY A 188 -3.01 8.06 -29.51
CA GLY A 188 -1.92 8.97 -29.91
C GLY A 188 -1.29 9.73 -28.74
N THR A 189 -1.13 9.07 -27.60
CA THR A 189 -0.59 9.57 -26.34
C THR A 189 0.92 9.74 -26.46
N THR A 190 1.39 10.90 -26.04
CA THR A 190 2.77 11.24 -25.68
C THR A 190 3.28 10.47 -24.45
N ALA A 191 2.78 9.25 -24.22
CA ALA A 191 3.17 8.42 -23.09
C ALA A 191 4.66 8.05 -23.26
N THR A 192 5.49 8.48 -22.30
CA THR A 192 6.94 8.26 -22.34
C THR A 192 7.30 6.79 -22.15
N ARG A 193 6.38 5.98 -21.61
CA ARG A 193 6.55 4.55 -21.33
C ARG A 193 5.32 3.76 -21.73
N SER A 194 5.52 2.54 -22.22
CA SER A 194 4.47 1.54 -22.45
C SER A 194 4.09 0.82 -21.16
N ALA A 195 2.89 0.22 -21.13
CA ALA A 195 2.43 -0.58 -19.99
C ALA A 195 3.40 -1.72 -19.61
N ASN A 196 4.03 -2.36 -20.61
CA ASN A 196 5.01 -3.42 -20.38
C ASN A 196 6.30 -2.88 -19.72
N GLN A 197 6.74 -1.68 -20.09
CA GLN A 197 7.90 -1.04 -19.46
C GLN A 197 7.59 -0.67 -18.00
N ILE A 198 6.39 -0.17 -17.71
CA ILE A 198 5.96 0.13 -16.33
C ILE A 198 5.89 -1.15 -15.49
N LYS A 199 5.27 -2.21 -16.01
CA LYS A 199 5.23 -3.53 -15.35
C LYS A 199 6.63 -4.09 -15.10
N ALA A 200 7.57 -3.88 -16.02
CA ALA A 200 8.96 -4.29 -15.84
C ALA A 200 9.68 -3.47 -14.76
N LEU A 201 9.41 -2.16 -14.65
CA LEU A 201 9.98 -1.31 -13.58
C LEU A 201 9.47 -1.75 -12.20
N ILE A 202 8.16 -1.98 -12.06
CA ILE A 202 7.55 -2.47 -10.81
C ILE A 202 8.14 -3.83 -10.43
N ARG A 203 8.20 -4.78 -11.39
CA ARG A 203 8.79 -6.10 -11.15
C ARG A 203 10.25 -6.01 -10.72
N ASN A 204 11.03 -5.16 -11.38
CA ASN A 204 12.44 -4.97 -11.03
C ASN A 204 12.59 -4.38 -9.62
N ASP A 205 11.73 -3.44 -9.22
CA ASP A 205 11.71 -2.90 -7.86
C ASP A 205 11.39 -3.97 -6.82
N ASP A 206 10.33 -4.76 -7.06
CA ASP A 206 9.92 -5.88 -6.20
C ASP A 206 11.02 -6.94 -6.08
N GLN A 207 11.66 -7.32 -7.19
CA GLN A 207 12.76 -8.29 -7.22
C GLN A 207 13.97 -7.81 -6.42
N ASN A 208 14.41 -6.56 -6.60
CA ASN A 208 15.56 -6.04 -5.87
C ASN A 208 15.25 -5.86 -4.37
N THR A 209 14.00 -5.50 -4.03
CA THR A 209 13.56 -5.42 -2.63
C THR A 209 13.54 -6.82 -1.98
N PHE A 210 13.06 -7.83 -2.69
CA PHE A 210 13.07 -9.21 -2.23
C PHE A 210 14.50 -9.76 -2.07
N GLU A 211 15.39 -9.52 -3.04
CA GLU A 211 16.80 -9.91 -2.96
C GLU A 211 17.50 -9.28 -1.74
N ALA A 212 17.27 -7.98 -1.49
CA ALA A 212 17.81 -7.31 -0.32
C ALA A 212 17.32 -7.94 0.99
N ALA A 213 16.03 -8.28 1.06
CA ALA A 213 15.44 -8.97 2.21
C ALA A 213 16.05 -10.36 2.44
N ILE A 214 16.37 -11.10 1.37
CA ILE A 214 17.05 -12.42 1.44
C ILE A 214 18.43 -12.28 2.07
N HIS A 215 19.24 -11.30 1.65
CA HIS A 215 20.54 -11.05 2.25
C HIS A 215 20.44 -10.67 3.72
N ILE A 216 19.50 -9.77 4.08
CA ILE A 216 19.27 -9.39 5.49
C ILE A 216 18.89 -10.61 6.31
N ALA A 217 18.01 -11.47 5.82
CA ALA A 217 17.57 -12.66 6.53
C ALA A 217 18.72 -13.65 6.76
N LEU A 218 19.63 -13.83 5.80
CA LEU A 218 20.83 -14.64 5.98
C LEU A 218 21.76 -14.03 7.04
N MET A 219 22.02 -12.72 6.98
CA MET A 219 22.90 -12.03 7.93
C MET A 219 22.34 -12.06 9.36
N LYS A 220 21.02 -11.98 9.50
CA LYS A 220 20.31 -12.17 10.77
C LYS A 220 20.26 -13.63 11.25
N LYS A 221 20.70 -14.58 10.40
CA LYS A 221 20.59 -16.04 10.64
C LYS A 221 19.14 -16.52 10.78
N SER A 222 18.18 -15.76 10.22
CA SER A 222 16.75 -16.11 10.20
C SER A 222 16.43 -17.19 9.16
N ILE A 223 17.35 -17.45 8.22
CA ILE A 223 17.28 -18.52 7.21
C ILE A 223 18.62 -19.25 7.11
N SER A 224 18.58 -20.50 6.63
CA SER A 224 19.78 -21.30 6.34
C SER A 224 20.38 -20.96 4.97
N THR A 225 21.64 -21.34 4.74
CA THR A 225 22.32 -21.15 3.46
C THR A 225 21.60 -21.83 2.29
N ASP A 226 21.04 -23.02 2.50
CA ASP A 226 20.28 -23.73 1.46
C ASP A 226 19.02 -22.96 1.06
N LEU A 227 18.28 -22.46 2.06
CA LEU A 227 17.09 -21.66 1.80
C LEU A 227 17.45 -20.34 1.13
N TYR A 228 18.56 -19.73 1.53
CA TYR A 228 19.09 -18.53 0.88
C TYR A 228 19.36 -18.75 -0.62
N ALA A 229 20.00 -19.86 -1.00
CA ALA A 229 20.24 -20.19 -2.41
C ALA A 229 18.94 -20.34 -3.20
N LEU A 230 17.98 -21.10 -2.68
CA LEU A 230 16.66 -21.29 -3.31
C LEU A 230 15.89 -19.98 -3.51
N LEU A 231 15.95 -19.08 -2.51
CA LEU A 231 15.25 -17.79 -2.60
C LEU A 231 15.93 -16.84 -3.60
N LEU A 232 17.25 -16.88 -3.74
CA LEU A 232 17.96 -16.11 -4.77
C LEU A 232 17.61 -16.60 -6.18
N GLU A 233 17.56 -17.91 -6.39
CA GLU A 233 17.13 -18.48 -7.67
C GLU A 233 15.69 -18.05 -8.00
N LEU A 234 14.79 -18.09 -7.01
CA LEU A 234 13.42 -17.59 -7.15
C LEU A 234 13.38 -16.10 -7.51
N SER A 235 14.21 -15.26 -6.87
CA SER A 235 14.30 -13.82 -7.18
C SER A 235 14.64 -13.57 -8.64
N HIS A 236 15.63 -14.29 -9.18
CA HIS A 236 16.14 -14.09 -10.53
C HIS A 236 15.25 -14.72 -11.61
N ALA A 237 14.74 -15.93 -11.39
CA ALA A 237 13.93 -16.66 -12.35
C ALA A 237 12.43 -16.31 -12.29
N GLY A 238 11.96 -15.70 -11.19
CA GLY A 238 10.55 -15.42 -10.93
C GLY A 238 9.72 -16.66 -10.60
N SER A 239 10.31 -17.86 -10.68
CA SER A 239 9.68 -19.12 -10.32
C SER A 239 10.75 -20.12 -9.91
N HIS A 240 10.38 -21.12 -9.12
CA HIS A 240 11.27 -22.20 -8.73
C HIS A 240 10.51 -23.52 -8.78
N LYS A 241 11.13 -24.56 -9.38
CA LYS A 241 10.46 -25.85 -9.61
C LYS A 241 10.00 -26.54 -8.33
N ASP A 242 10.64 -26.23 -7.20
CA ASP A 242 10.42 -26.92 -5.93
C ASP A 242 9.65 -26.05 -4.92
N LEU A 243 9.43 -24.77 -5.24
CA LEU A 243 8.71 -23.85 -4.35
C LEU A 243 7.33 -23.55 -4.90
N ILE A 244 6.34 -23.64 -4.02
CA ILE A 244 4.99 -23.15 -4.25
C ILE A 244 4.90 -21.75 -3.66
N CYS A 245 4.62 -20.77 -4.50
CA CYS A 245 4.36 -19.39 -4.09
C CYS A 245 2.85 -19.16 -4.03
N SER A 246 2.39 -18.56 -2.93
CA SER A 246 0.98 -18.19 -2.73
C SER A 246 0.88 -16.88 -1.99
N HIS A 247 -0.20 -16.12 -2.19
CA HIS A 247 -0.47 -14.94 -1.38
C HIS A 247 -1.04 -15.32 -0.02
N LEU A 248 -0.75 -14.52 1.00
CA LEU A 248 -1.41 -14.67 2.30
C LEU A 248 -2.89 -14.30 2.17
N THR A 249 -3.78 -15.11 2.74
CA THR A 249 -5.20 -14.81 2.86
C THR A 249 -5.57 -14.69 4.32
N LEU A 250 -6.19 -13.58 4.72
CA LEU A 250 -6.72 -13.37 6.06
C LEU A 250 -8.22 -13.15 5.97
N ASP A 251 -9.01 -13.98 6.63
CA ASP A 251 -10.48 -13.85 6.66
C ASP A 251 -11.13 -13.73 5.26
N GLY A 252 -10.64 -14.57 4.34
CA GLY A 252 -11.10 -14.59 2.95
C GLY A 252 -10.56 -13.46 2.07
N ILE A 253 -9.73 -12.56 2.60
CA ILE A 253 -9.12 -11.45 1.86
C ILE A 253 -7.70 -11.85 1.48
N ALA A 254 -7.43 -11.98 0.18
CA ALA A 254 -6.08 -12.16 -0.33
C ALA A 254 -5.27 -10.86 -0.19
N LEU A 255 -4.01 -10.98 0.21
CA LEU A 255 -3.07 -9.88 0.41
C LEU A 255 -1.92 -10.05 -0.61
N PRO A 256 -2.04 -9.50 -1.84
CA PRO A 256 -1.10 -9.77 -2.92
C PRO A 256 0.35 -9.40 -2.60
N GLY A 257 0.56 -8.36 -1.77
CA GLY A 257 1.89 -7.93 -1.36
C GLY A 257 2.59 -8.84 -0.34
N ILE A 258 1.93 -9.88 0.18
CA ILE A 258 2.51 -10.81 1.16
C ILE A 258 2.57 -12.20 0.55
N VAL A 259 3.76 -12.80 0.55
CA VAL A 259 4.01 -14.10 -0.09
C VAL A 259 4.30 -15.16 0.96
N VAL A 260 3.64 -16.31 0.82
CA VAL A 260 3.90 -17.54 1.56
C VAL A 260 4.50 -18.56 0.60
N LEU A 261 5.73 -18.97 0.89
CA LEU A 261 6.48 -19.97 0.14
C LEU A 261 6.46 -21.30 0.90
N ARG A 262 6.30 -22.41 0.17
CA ARG A 262 6.32 -23.77 0.71
C ARG A 262 7.05 -24.70 -0.24
N ASP A 263 7.64 -25.79 0.27
CA ASP A 263 8.10 -26.89 -0.60
C ASP A 263 6.93 -27.55 -1.33
N LYS A 264 7.22 -28.17 -2.47
CA LYS A 264 6.35 -29.19 -3.08
C LYS A 264 6.41 -30.53 -2.36
N TRP A 265 7.55 -30.92 -1.78
CA TRP A 265 7.73 -32.29 -1.24
C TRP A 265 7.47 -32.42 0.25
N HIS A 266 6.75 -31.47 0.84
CA HIS A 266 6.33 -31.48 2.25
C HIS A 266 7.47 -31.57 3.28
N GLN A 267 8.73 -31.36 2.88
CA GLN A 267 9.88 -31.35 3.78
C GLN A 267 10.36 -29.92 4.13
N ILE A 268 10.06 -28.91 3.30
CA ILE A 268 10.31 -27.50 3.64
C ILE A 268 9.06 -26.87 4.27
N LYS A 269 9.18 -26.68 5.58
CA LYS A 269 8.93 -25.44 6.35
C LYS A 269 8.27 -24.28 5.59
N HIS A 270 7.44 -23.52 6.28
CA HIS A 270 6.78 -22.35 5.70
C HIS A 270 7.70 -21.14 5.75
N VAL A 271 7.80 -20.40 4.65
CA VAL A 271 8.52 -19.12 4.62
C VAL A 271 7.50 -18.01 4.34
N LEU A 272 7.52 -16.99 5.20
CA LEU A 272 6.69 -15.80 5.04
C LEU A 272 7.59 -14.65 4.58
N TYR A 273 7.20 -14.01 3.48
CA TYR A 273 7.77 -12.76 3.02
C TYR A 273 6.75 -11.63 3.16
N ILE A 274 7.08 -10.65 3.99
CA ILE A 274 6.35 -9.39 4.14
C ILE A 274 7.34 -8.27 3.76
N PRO A 275 7.13 -7.58 2.63
CA PRO A 275 7.95 -6.43 2.25
C PRO A 275 8.02 -5.42 3.40
N ASP A 276 9.18 -4.81 3.63
CA ASP A 276 9.49 -3.85 4.70
C ASP A 276 9.01 -4.23 6.13
N ASP A 277 8.83 -5.51 6.45
CA ASP A 277 8.51 -5.91 7.83
C ASP A 277 9.59 -5.35 8.78
N PRO A 278 9.19 -4.61 9.83
CA PRO A 278 10.14 -3.94 10.73
C PRO A 278 10.99 -4.92 11.54
N ASP A 279 10.51 -6.15 11.74
CA ASP A 279 11.23 -7.17 12.51
C ASP A 279 12.02 -8.09 11.58
N ASP A 280 11.32 -8.81 10.69
CA ASP A 280 11.86 -9.86 9.83
C ASP A 280 11.07 -9.93 8.52
N ALA A 281 11.58 -9.29 7.46
CA ALA A 281 10.94 -9.31 6.14
C ALA A 281 10.79 -10.73 5.58
N ILE A 282 11.76 -11.60 5.83
CA ILE A 282 11.70 -13.03 5.48
C ILE A 282 11.94 -13.85 6.75
N LYS A 283 11.00 -14.75 7.04
CA LYS A 283 11.10 -15.66 8.19
C LYS A 283 10.64 -17.07 7.87
N ARG A 284 11.40 -18.05 8.34
CA ARG A 284 11.11 -19.49 8.25
C ARG A 284 10.36 -19.96 9.49
N TYR A 285 9.39 -20.84 9.31
CA TYR A 285 8.57 -21.45 10.35
C TYR A 285 8.48 -22.95 10.15
N ASP A 286 8.60 -23.72 11.23
CA ASP A 286 8.58 -25.19 11.17
C ASP A 286 7.20 -25.77 10.79
N SER A 287 6.12 -25.02 10.98
CA SER A 287 4.78 -25.43 10.58
C SER A 287 3.89 -24.24 10.27
N TYR A 288 2.77 -24.51 9.60
CA TYR A 288 1.75 -23.51 9.33
C TYR A 288 1.20 -22.90 10.63
N ASN A 289 1.00 -23.73 11.67
CA ASN A 289 0.53 -23.28 12.97
C ASN A 289 1.53 -22.34 13.66
N ALA A 290 2.83 -22.61 13.53
CA ALA A 290 3.87 -21.73 14.06
C ALA A 290 3.86 -20.36 13.36
N LEU A 291 3.70 -20.34 12.03
CA LEU A 291 3.55 -19.11 11.24
C LEU A 291 2.32 -18.33 11.70
N GLN A 292 1.16 -18.98 11.79
CA GLN A 292 -0.10 -18.37 12.21
C GLN A 292 0.02 -17.76 13.62
N THR A 293 0.57 -18.53 14.56
CA THR A 293 0.75 -18.07 15.95
C THR A 293 1.66 -16.85 16.01
N ALA A 294 2.80 -16.88 15.32
CA ALA A 294 3.73 -15.76 15.29
C ALA A 294 3.11 -14.50 14.66
N LEU A 295 2.40 -14.65 13.53
CA LEU A 295 1.73 -13.53 12.89
C LEU A 295 0.62 -12.94 13.76
N ALA A 296 -0.17 -13.79 14.44
CA ALA A 296 -1.21 -13.33 15.36
C ALA A 296 -0.61 -12.52 16.53
N ILE A 297 0.53 -12.95 17.08
CA ILE A 297 1.25 -12.21 18.13
C ILE A 297 1.73 -10.85 17.60
N LYS A 298 2.31 -10.80 16.38
CA LYS A 298 2.72 -9.53 15.77
C LYS A 298 1.52 -8.58 15.57
N LEU A 299 0.39 -9.07 15.06
CA LEU A 299 -0.83 -8.29 14.82
C LEU A 299 -1.51 -7.80 16.11
N ASP A 300 -1.21 -8.42 17.25
CA ASP A 300 -1.67 -7.95 18.57
C ASP A 300 -0.99 -6.63 18.97
N THR A 301 0.20 -6.34 18.40
CA THR A 301 0.95 -5.11 18.65
C THR A 301 0.40 -3.93 17.82
N PRO A 302 -0.03 -2.82 18.44
CA PRO A 302 -0.66 -1.70 17.72
C PRO A 302 0.22 -1.06 16.64
N SER A 303 1.52 -0.88 16.90
CA SER A 303 2.46 -0.29 15.92
C SER A 303 2.64 -1.18 14.70
N TYR A 304 2.80 -2.49 14.91
CA TYR A 304 2.90 -3.46 13.83
C TYR A 304 1.59 -3.54 13.03
N ARG A 305 0.43 -3.51 13.70
CA ARG A 305 -0.88 -3.48 13.03
C ARG A 305 -1.04 -2.27 12.12
N LYS A 306 -0.59 -1.09 12.57
CA LYS A 306 -0.59 0.13 11.73
C LYS A 306 0.23 -0.06 10.46
N PHE A 307 1.42 -0.67 10.57
CA PHE A 307 2.23 -1.05 9.42
C PHE A 307 1.49 -2.06 8.52
N PHE A 308 0.94 -3.12 9.10
CA PHE A 308 0.32 -4.22 8.35
C PHE A 308 -0.94 -3.79 7.59
N ASN A 309 -1.68 -2.80 8.10
CA ASN A 309 -2.91 -2.28 7.46
C ASN A 309 -2.67 -1.76 6.03
N ARG A 310 -1.43 -1.43 5.64
CA ARG A 310 -1.09 -1.04 4.27
C ARG A 310 -1.34 -2.13 3.23
N PHE A 311 -1.35 -3.39 3.66
CA PHE A 311 -1.63 -4.55 2.78
C PHE A 311 -3.12 -4.88 2.69
N ILE A 312 -3.94 -4.33 3.59
CA ILE A 312 -5.37 -4.63 3.66
C ILE A 312 -6.13 -3.64 2.78
N PRO A 313 -7.01 -4.11 1.87
CA PRO A 313 -7.84 -3.24 1.03
C PRO A 313 -8.58 -2.20 1.86
N PHE A 314 -8.66 -0.97 1.35
CA PHE A 314 -9.24 0.17 2.08
C PHE A 314 -10.67 -0.11 2.58
N GLU A 315 -11.51 -0.77 1.78
CA GLU A 315 -12.88 -1.18 2.12
C GLU A 315 -12.98 -2.10 3.36
N ARG A 316 -11.86 -2.72 3.76
CA ARG A 316 -11.77 -3.62 4.91
C ARG A 316 -11.07 -2.97 6.10
N GLN A 317 -10.60 -1.73 5.97
CA GLN A 317 -10.07 -0.96 7.09
C GLN A 317 -11.21 -0.50 8.01
N GLY A 318 -10.97 -0.49 9.31
CA GLY A 318 -11.99 -0.27 10.35
C GLY A 318 -12.77 -1.53 10.77
N THR A 319 -12.58 -2.67 10.10
CA THR A 319 -13.15 -3.96 10.52
C THR A 319 -12.38 -4.57 11.71
N PRO A 320 -12.96 -5.56 12.43
CA PRO A 320 -12.26 -6.30 13.50
C PRO A 320 -10.87 -6.84 13.15
N LEU A 321 -10.62 -7.12 11.86
CA LEU A 321 -9.32 -7.52 11.32
C LEU A 321 -8.26 -6.42 11.49
N THR A 322 -8.65 -5.17 11.33
CA THR A 322 -7.76 -4.00 11.36
C THR A 322 -7.77 -3.26 12.69
N THR A 323 -8.81 -3.43 13.52
CA THR A 323 -8.92 -2.78 14.83
C THR A 323 -8.29 -3.58 15.97
N GLY A 324 -8.03 -4.88 15.78
CA GLY A 324 -7.37 -5.72 16.80
C GLY A 324 -8.27 -6.72 17.50
N THR A 325 -9.58 -6.54 17.43
CA THR A 325 -10.55 -7.36 18.16
C THR A 325 -10.55 -8.82 17.72
N LEU A 326 -10.18 -9.10 16.46
CA LEU A 326 -10.06 -10.45 15.94
C LEU A 326 -8.84 -11.23 16.49
N TRP A 327 -7.84 -10.52 17.02
CA TRP A 327 -6.53 -11.07 17.41
C TRP A 327 -6.37 -11.24 18.94
N SER A 328 -7.28 -10.64 19.71
CA SER A 328 -7.31 -10.64 21.18
C SER A 328 -7.85 -11.94 21.80
N GLY A 329 -7.40 -12.23 23.03
CA GLY A 329 -7.28 -13.55 23.70
C GLY A 329 -8.50 -14.44 23.96
N ALA A 330 -9.65 -14.24 23.31
CA ALA A 330 -10.78 -15.20 23.36
C ALA A 330 -11.15 -15.79 21.98
N ASN A 331 -11.10 -14.98 20.91
CA ASN A 331 -11.33 -15.41 19.52
C ASN A 331 -10.11 -16.12 18.89
N ARG A 332 -8.97 -16.15 19.60
CA ARG A 332 -7.70 -16.72 19.14
C ARG A 332 -7.76 -18.25 18.89
N ARG A 333 -8.70 -18.96 19.53
CA ARG A 333 -8.80 -20.45 19.49
C ARG A 333 -9.83 -21.00 18.49
N SER A 334 -10.69 -20.16 17.92
CA SER A 334 -11.84 -20.59 17.10
C SER A 334 -11.86 -20.03 15.67
N ASN A 335 -10.83 -19.29 15.26
CA ASN A 335 -10.86 -18.56 14.00
C ASN A 335 -10.66 -19.48 12.78
N ALA A 336 -11.79 -19.92 12.22
CA ALA A 336 -11.88 -20.74 11.01
C ALA A 336 -11.36 -20.04 9.73
N SER A 337 -11.09 -18.73 9.79
CA SER A 337 -10.51 -17.95 8.69
C SER A 337 -9.12 -18.43 8.26
N PHE A 338 -8.35 -19.03 9.17
CA PHE A 338 -7.07 -19.66 8.88
C PHE A 338 -7.17 -21.14 8.49
N ALA A 339 -8.34 -21.76 8.68
CA ALA A 339 -8.60 -23.17 8.42
C ALA A 339 -9.01 -23.45 6.97
N LYS A 340 -9.34 -22.43 6.17
CA LYS A 340 -9.42 -22.58 4.72
C LYS A 340 -8.00 -22.66 4.16
N PRO A 341 -7.69 -23.62 3.26
CA PRO A 341 -6.42 -23.66 2.57
C PRO A 341 -6.15 -22.27 1.99
N LEU A 342 -4.98 -21.67 2.29
CA LEU A 342 -4.51 -20.40 1.73
C LEU A 342 -4.21 -20.47 0.23
N VAL A 343 -4.94 -21.30 -0.52
CA VAL A 343 -4.63 -21.69 -1.89
C VAL A 343 -5.86 -21.47 -2.75
N ARG A 344 -5.84 -20.35 -3.47
CA ARG A 344 -6.30 -20.25 -4.86
C ARG A 344 -5.82 -18.93 -5.43
N GLY A 345 -4.54 -18.92 -5.80
CA GLY A 345 -3.90 -17.81 -6.47
C GLY A 345 -2.49 -18.25 -6.81
N TYR A 346 -2.32 -18.79 -8.02
CA TYR A 346 -0.98 -18.91 -8.58
C TYR A 346 -0.41 -17.51 -8.70
N CYS A 347 0.81 -17.28 -8.21
CA CYS A 347 1.58 -16.11 -8.63
C CYS A 347 1.63 -16.14 -10.16
N ARG A 348 1.04 -15.14 -10.82
CA ARG A 348 1.19 -14.90 -12.25
C ARG A 348 2.16 -13.75 -12.45
#